data_AF-A0A8H4V3C8-F1
#
_entry.id   AF-A0A8H4V3C8-F1
#
_cell.length_a   1.000
_cell.length_b   1.000
_cell.length_c   1.000
_cell.angle_alpha   90.00
_cell.angle_beta   90.00
_cell.angle_gamma   90.00
#
_symmetry.space_group_name_H-M   'P 1'
#
loop_
_entity.id
_entity.type
_entity.pdbx_description
1 polymer ?
#
loop_
_entity_poly.entity_id
_entity_poly.type
_entity_poly.pdbx_seq_one_letter_code
_entity_poly.pdbx_strand_id
1 'polypeptide(L)'
;PLKKLDGLKVGVLASVNNESSIAEGQALARSLAGSNVDVVIVAEHLTSNVSATYSGSDATNFDAVIVGSGAEGLFGPQTFTAGSKTTLYPAGRPSQILVDAFRFGKPVGAVGGASAALSAVDISTSRTGVVTGNSISDDFVKQLTNDLTTFKFLDRFAVDE
;
A
#
# COMPACT_ATOMS: atom_id res chain seq x y z
N PRO A 1 2.43 10.05 -18.96
CA PRO A 1 3.15 9.03 -18.17
C PRO A 1 4.63 9.42 -17.97
N LEU A 2 5.23 9.00 -16.85
CA LEU A 2 6.63 9.21 -16.54
C LEU A 2 7.54 8.46 -17.53
N LYS A 3 8.73 9.01 -17.78
CA LYS A 3 9.73 8.37 -18.67
C LYS A 3 10.64 7.39 -17.93
N LYS A 4 10.69 7.49 -16.60
CA LYS A 4 11.52 6.69 -15.69
C LYS A 4 10.84 6.60 -14.34
N LEU A 5 11.14 5.53 -13.59
CA LEU A 5 10.62 5.29 -12.25
C LEU A 5 11.70 5.40 -11.16
N ASP A 6 12.94 5.76 -11.55
CA ASP A 6 14.06 5.93 -10.64
C ASP A 6 13.70 6.79 -9.43
N GLY A 7 13.92 6.23 -8.24
CA GLY A 7 13.73 6.91 -6.96
C GLY A 7 12.29 6.92 -6.44
N LEU A 8 11.30 6.46 -7.21
CA LEU A 8 9.93 6.31 -6.71
C LEU A 8 9.90 5.29 -5.55
N LYS A 9 8.94 5.47 -4.64
CA LYS A 9 8.78 4.66 -3.44
C LYS A 9 7.47 3.88 -3.44
N VAL A 10 7.51 2.60 -3.10
CA VAL A 10 6.32 1.78 -2.86
C VAL A 10 6.27 1.40 -1.37
N GLY A 11 5.25 1.87 -0.66
CA GLY A 11 4.98 1.46 0.71
C GLY A 11 4.22 0.14 0.72
N VAL A 12 4.77 -0.89 1.36
CA VAL A 12 4.08 -2.16 1.59
C VAL A 12 3.60 -2.20 3.04
N LEU A 13 2.29 -2.08 3.24
CA LEU A 13 1.65 -2.15 4.56
C LEU A 13 1.53 -3.63 4.96
N ALA A 14 2.39 -4.05 5.87
CA ALA A 14 2.55 -5.41 6.35
C ALA A 14 2.13 -5.53 7.82
N SER A 15 2.23 -6.74 8.37
CA SER A 15 2.09 -6.99 9.81
C SER A 15 3.21 -7.89 10.29
N VAL A 16 3.82 -7.56 11.43
CA VAL A 16 4.80 -8.43 12.12
C VAL A 16 4.16 -9.73 12.62
N ASN A 17 2.83 -9.77 12.77
CA ASN A 17 2.09 -10.96 13.12
C ASN A 17 1.85 -11.89 11.91
N ASN A 18 2.25 -11.47 10.71
CA ASN A 18 2.16 -12.27 9.49
C ASN A 18 3.40 -12.08 8.61
N GLU A 19 4.36 -12.99 8.75
CA GLU A 19 5.63 -12.95 8.00
C GLU A 19 5.44 -13.00 6.47
N SER A 20 4.33 -13.55 5.97
CA SER A 20 4.04 -13.59 4.52
C SER A 20 3.93 -12.17 3.94
N SER A 21 3.30 -11.23 4.65
CA SER A 21 3.20 -9.83 4.21
C SER A 21 4.56 -9.14 4.07
N ILE A 22 5.51 -9.47 4.96
CA ILE A 22 6.88 -8.95 4.92
C ILE A 22 7.65 -9.60 3.74
N ALA A 23 7.50 -10.92 3.57
CA ALA A 23 8.11 -11.66 2.47
C ALA A 23 7.63 -11.17 1.10
N GLU A 24 6.34 -10.84 0.96
CA GLU A 24 5.77 -10.21 -0.23
C GLU A 24 6.39 -8.84 -0.51
N GLY A 25 6.60 -8.01 0.52
CA GLY A 25 7.31 -6.75 0.39
C GLY A 25 8.73 -6.94 -0.15
N GLN A 26 9.45 -7.96 0.34
CA GLN A 26 10.78 -8.29 -0.19
C GLN A 26 10.72 -8.82 -1.63
N ALA A 27 9.72 -9.65 -1.96
CA ALA A 27 9.52 -10.15 -3.31
C ALA A 27 9.29 -8.98 -4.27
N LEU A 28 8.43 -8.04 -3.89
CA LEU A 28 8.17 -6.83 -4.67
C LEU A 28 9.43 -5.96 -4.81
N ALA A 29 10.23 -5.82 -3.75
CA ALA A 29 11.51 -5.11 -3.80
C ALA A 29 12.45 -5.70 -4.86
N ARG A 30 12.59 -7.03 -4.90
CA ARG A 30 13.41 -7.71 -5.91
C ARG A 30 12.88 -7.49 -7.32
N SER A 31 11.56 -7.59 -7.51
CA SER A 31 10.93 -7.42 -8.82
C SER A 31 11.02 -5.99 -9.36
N LEU A 32 11.01 -4.99 -8.48
CA LEU A 32 11.06 -3.57 -8.86
C LEU A 32 12.48 -2.98 -8.91
N ALA A 33 13.49 -3.69 -8.40
CA ALA A 33 14.88 -3.24 -8.37
C ALA A 33 15.43 -2.88 -9.76
N GLY A 34 15.03 -3.60 -10.81
CA GLY A 34 15.44 -3.31 -12.18
C GLY A 34 14.94 -1.96 -12.72
N SER A 35 13.93 -1.37 -12.08
CA SER A 35 13.40 -0.04 -12.40
C SER A 35 13.85 1.04 -11.40
N ASN A 36 14.76 0.71 -10.48
CA ASN A 36 15.28 1.59 -9.44
C ASN A 36 14.16 2.23 -8.57
N VAL A 37 13.12 1.42 -8.29
CA VAL A 37 12.02 1.78 -7.39
C VAL A 37 12.29 1.12 -6.04
N ASP A 38 12.24 1.91 -4.97
CA ASP A 38 12.49 1.40 -3.63
C ASP A 38 11.19 0.93 -2.97
N VAL A 39 11.24 -0.23 -2.32
CA VAL A 39 10.13 -0.76 -1.53
C VAL A 39 10.41 -0.54 -0.05
N VAL A 40 9.46 0.09 0.64
CA VAL A 40 9.50 0.34 2.08
C VAL A 40 8.47 -0.54 2.75
N ILE A 41 8.93 -1.54 3.50
CA ILE A 41 8.06 -2.45 4.25
C ILE A 41 7.70 -1.76 5.57
N VAL A 42 6.41 -1.48 5.76
CA VAL A 42 5.86 -0.79 6.92
C VAL A 42 5.11 -1.80 7.80
N ALA A 43 5.45 -1.86 9.08
CA ALA A 43 4.76 -2.73 10.04
C ALA A 43 4.57 -2.05 11.41
N GLU A 44 4.04 -2.76 12.40
CA GLU A 44 3.71 -2.21 13.72
C GLU A 44 4.94 -1.75 14.49
N HIS A 45 6.04 -2.51 14.42
CA HIS A 45 7.33 -2.15 14.99
C HIS A 45 8.47 -2.70 14.12
N LEU A 46 9.70 -2.25 14.39
CA LEU A 46 10.86 -2.74 13.67
C LEU A 46 11.17 -4.19 14.06
N THR A 47 11.35 -5.03 13.06
CA THR A 47 11.91 -6.38 13.13
C THR A 47 12.83 -6.57 11.91
N SER A 48 13.43 -7.75 11.78
CA SER A 48 14.17 -8.11 10.57
C SER A 48 13.29 -7.90 9.34
N ASN A 49 13.81 -7.17 8.36
CA ASN A 49 13.16 -6.90 7.07
C ASN A 49 11.97 -5.92 7.12
N VAL A 50 11.74 -5.24 8.25
CA VAL A 50 10.82 -4.10 8.32
C VAL A 50 11.63 -2.81 8.20
N SER A 51 11.27 -1.97 7.24
CA SER A 51 12.00 -0.72 6.93
C SER A 51 11.49 0.48 7.72
N ALA A 52 10.19 0.50 8.08
CA ALA A 52 9.57 1.59 8.80
C ALA A 52 8.42 1.10 9.68
N THR A 53 8.05 1.90 10.68
CA THR A 53 6.87 1.63 11.52
C THR A 53 5.66 2.39 11.01
N TYR A 54 4.45 1.92 11.29
CA TYR A 54 3.21 2.67 11.04
C TYR A 54 3.25 4.05 11.71
N SER A 55 3.84 4.16 12.91
CA SER A 55 3.99 5.44 13.62
C SER A 55 4.84 6.45 12.86
N GLY A 56 5.92 5.99 12.23
CA GLY A 56 6.84 6.80 11.44
C GLY A 56 6.53 6.88 9.94
N SER A 57 5.36 6.40 9.49
CA SER A 57 4.98 6.37 8.08
C SER A 57 3.69 7.13 7.83
N ASP A 58 3.61 7.71 6.63
CA ASP A 58 2.46 8.43 6.08
C ASP A 58 2.34 8.19 4.57
N ALA A 59 1.15 8.38 4.00
CA ALA A 59 0.92 8.24 2.56
C ALA A 59 1.80 9.16 1.71
N THR A 60 2.21 10.31 2.24
CA THR A 60 3.10 11.27 1.58
C THR A 60 4.52 10.74 1.38
N ASN A 61 4.94 9.70 2.11
CA ASN A 61 6.26 9.09 1.94
C ASN A 61 6.38 8.22 0.69
N PHE A 62 5.25 7.82 0.09
CA PHE A 62 5.22 6.79 -0.95
C PHE A 62 4.58 7.30 -2.24
N ASP A 63 5.01 6.79 -3.38
CA ASP A 63 4.39 7.02 -4.69
C ASP A 63 3.30 6.00 -5.01
N ALA A 64 3.36 4.80 -4.40
CA ALA A 64 2.27 3.82 -4.38
C ALA A 64 2.17 3.12 -3.02
N VAL A 65 1.00 2.58 -2.69
CA VAL A 65 0.75 1.86 -1.42
C VAL A 65 0.10 0.51 -1.67
N ILE A 66 0.74 -0.57 -1.23
CA ILE A 66 0.25 -1.95 -1.37
C ILE A 66 0.02 -2.55 0.01
N VAL A 67 -1.12 -3.22 0.22
CA VAL A 67 -1.38 -3.99 1.44
C VAL A 67 -0.93 -5.44 1.21
N GLY A 68 -0.03 -5.95 2.06
CA GLY A 68 0.44 -7.33 2.03
C GLY A 68 -0.57 -8.30 2.65
N SER A 69 -0.54 -9.56 2.22
CA SER A 69 -1.48 -10.59 2.66
C SER A 69 -1.38 -10.86 4.17
N GLY A 70 -2.52 -10.91 4.85
CA GLY A 70 -2.61 -11.10 6.30
C GLY A 70 -2.47 -9.82 7.12
N ALA A 71 -2.25 -8.66 6.50
CA ALA A 71 -2.28 -7.36 7.17
C ALA A 71 -3.70 -6.76 7.24
N GLU A 72 -4.71 -7.36 6.59
CA GLU A 72 -6.08 -6.82 6.51
C GLU A 72 -6.75 -6.58 7.86
N GLY A 73 -6.38 -7.35 8.90
CA GLY A 73 -6.91 -7.17 10.26
C GLY A 73 -6.52 -5.84 10.91
N LEU A 74 -5.55 -5.11 10.34
CA LEU A 74 -5.15 -3.78 10.77
C LEU A 74 -6.06 -2.67 10.20
N PHE A 75 -6.95 -3.02 9.28
CA PHE A 75 -7.85 -2.11 8.58
C PHE A 75 -9.30 -2.37 9.01
N GLY A 76 -10.14 -1.33 8.96
CA GLY A 76 -11.54 -1.48 9.35
C GLY A 76 -12.27 -0.15 9.47
N PRO A 77 -13.62 -0.16 9.39
CA PRO A 77 -14.44 1.05 9.42
C PRO A 77 -14.47 1.76 10.79
N GLN A 78 -13.90 1.15 11.84
CA GLN A 78 -13.90 1.68 13.19
C GLN A 78 -12.48 1.84 13.77
N THR A 79 -11.43 1.66 12.96
CA THR A 79 -10.04 1.75 13.45
C THR A 79 -9.68 3.13 13.99
N PHE A 80 -10.38 4.19 13.55
CA PHE A 80 -10.18 5.57 13.97
C PHE A 80 -10.82 5.93 15.32
N THR A 81 -11.96 5.33 15.64
CA THR A 81 -12.83 5.76 16.74
C THR A 81 -13.05 4.69 17.79
N ALA A 82 -12.95 3.40 17.42
CA ALA A 82 -12.90 2.33 18.41
C ALA A 82 -11.57 2.42 19.17
N GLY A 83 -11.59 2.05 20.46
CA GLY A 83 -10.37 1.99 21.26
C GLY A 83 -9.30 1.15 20.56
N SER A 84 -8.17 1.79 20.26
CA SER A 84 -7.05 1.09 19.63
C SER A 84 -6.56 -0.02 20.55
N LYS A 85 -6.41 -1.24 20.02
CA LYS A 85 -5.84 -2.37 20.75
C LYS A 85 -4.31 -2.32 20.82
N THR A 86 -3.69 -1.39 20.10
CA THR A 86 -2.23 -1.20 20.05
C THR A 86 -1.83 0.20 20.46
N THR A 87 -0.67 0.31 21.12
CA THR A 87 -0.01 1.57 21.49
C THR A 87 1.12 1.94 20.53
N LEU A 88 1.40 1.09 19.53
CA LEU A 88 2.56 1.24 18.64
C LEU A 88 2.37 2.31 17.56
N TYR A 89 1.13 2.70 17.28
CA TYR A 89 0.79 3.73 16.30
C TYR A 89 -0.58 4.37 16.62
N PRO A 90 -0.86 5.58 16.12
CA PRO A 90 -2.15 6.23 16.32
C PRO A 90 -3.34 5.42 15.76
N ALA A 91 -4.49 5.53 16.42
CA ALA A 91 -5.73 4.90 15.95
C ALA A 91 -6.00 5.21 14.47
N GLY A 92 -6.35 4.19 13.68
CA GLY A 92 -6.65 4.31 12.27
C GLY A 92 -5.45 4.46 11.34
N ARG A 93 -4.20 4.50 11.84
CA ARG A 93 -3.01 4.81 11.02
C ARG A 93 -2.87 3.95 9.74
N PRO A 94 -2.97 2.60 9.77
CA PRO A 94 -2.90 1.80 8.54
C PRO A 94 -3.99 2.19 7.53
N SER A 95 -5.23 2.33 7.99
CA SER A 95 -6.36 2.79 7.16
C SER A 95 -6.14 4.19 6.59
N GLN A 96 -5.63 5.13 7.38
CA GLN A 96 -5.37 6.50 6.96
C GLN A 96 -4.35 6.55 5.81
N ILE A 97 -3.24 5.81 5.92
CA ILE A 97 -2.20 5.77 4.88
C ILE A 97 -2.79 5.28 3.54
N LEU A 98 -3.60 4.22 3.57
CA LEU A 98 -4.22 3.67 2.37
C LEU A 98 -5.25 4.63 1.76
N VAL A 99 -6.12 5.22 2.59
CA VAL A 99 -7.15 6.19 2.17
C VAL A 99 -6.51 7.42 1.55
N ASP A 100 -5.49 8.00 2.20
CA ASP A 100 -4.82 9.19 1.68
C ASP A 100 -4.07 8.91 0.40
N ALA A 101 -3.41 7.75 0.28
CA ALA A 101 -2.78 7.36 -0.97
C ALA A 101 -3.80 7.31 -2.12
N PHE A 102 -4.98 6.71 -1.88
CA PHE A 102 -6.04 6.66 -2.86
C PHE A 102 -6.57 8.05 -3.22
N ARG A 103 -6.91 8.88 -2.23
CA ARG A 103 -7.42 10.25 -2.42
C ARG A 103 -6.42 11.17 -3.11
N PHE A 104 -5.12 10.95 -2.89
CA PHE A 104 -4.06 11.70 -3.56
C PHE A 104 -3.80 11.19 -4.98
N GLY A 105 -4.62 10.29 -5.52
CA GLY A 105 -4.49 9.79 -6.89
C GLY A 105 -3.33 8.80 -7.08
N LYS A 106 -2.73 8.26 -6.01
CA LYS A 106 -1.61 7.31 -6.13
C LYS A 106 -2.11 5.92 -6.55
N PRO A 107 -1.29 5.10 -7.24
CA PRO A 107 -1.53 3.67 -7.30
C PRO A 107 -1.69 3.10 -5.90
N VAL A 108 -2.75 2.32 -5.70
CA VAL A 108 -2.95 1.55 -4.47
C VAL A 108 -3.24 0.10 -4.82
N GLY A 109 -3.08 -0.81 -3.88
CA GLY A 109 -3.38 -2.20 -4.16
C GLY A 109 -3.31 -3.12 -2.96
N ALA A 110 -3.58 -4.39 -3.20
CA ALA A 110 -3.51 -5.41 -2.17
C ALA A 110 -3.21 -6.80 -2.75
N VAL A 111 -2.61 -7.66 -1.92
CA VAL A 111 -2.21 -9.03 -2.29
C VAL A 111 -3.08 -10.05 -1.56
N GLY A 112 -3.61 -11.03 -2.30
CA GLY A 112 -4.43 -12.12 -1.78
C GLY A 112 -5.64 -11.63 -0.97
N GLY A 113 -5.78 -12.17 0.24
CA GLY A 113 -6.85 -11.81 1.18
C GLY A 113 -6.83 -10.34 1.61
N ALA A 114 -5.71 -9.63 1.43
CA ALA A 114 -5.59 -8.23 1.82
C ALA A 114 -6.47 -7.27 0.99
N SER A 115 -7.07 -7.73 -0.10
CA SER A 115 -8.11 -6.99 -0.81
C SER A 115 -9.28 -6.59 0.09
N ALA A 116 -9.53 -7.32 1.19
CA ALA A 116 -10.47 -6.94 2.23
C ALA A 116 -10.14 -5.58 2.88
N ALA A 117 -8.86 -5.19 2.94
CA ALA A 117 -8.44 -3.88 3.45
C ALA A 117 -8.92 -2.72 2.56
N LEU A 118 -8.94 -2.92 1.23
CA LEU A 118 -9.46 -1.93 0.27
C LEU A 118 -10.96 -1.71 0.52
N SER A 119 -11.73 -2.80 0.59
CA SER A 119 -13.16 -2.75 0.89
C SER A 119 -13.45 -2.13 2.26
N ALA A 120 -12.62 -2.42 3.27
CA ALA A 120 -12.77 -1.90 4.63
C ALA A 120 -12.63 -0.36 4.72
N VAL A 121 -12.01 0.27 3.71
CA VAL A 121 -11.86 1.72 3.61
C VAL A 121 -12.56 2.31 2.38
N ASP A 122 -13.53 1.58 1.83
CA ASP A 122 -14.38 2.01 0.71
C ASP A 122 -13.64 2.29 -0.61
N ILE A 123 -12.59 1.51 -0.90
CA ILE A 123 -11.89 1.54 -2.18
C ILE A 123 -12.31 0.32 -3.01
N SER A 124 -13.07 0.56 -4.09
CA SER A 124 -13.41 -0.50 -5.04
C SER A 124 -12.20 -0.96 -5.84
N THR A 125 -12.04 -2.28 -5.97
CA THR A 125 -10.99 -2.90 -6.80
C THR A 125 -11.18 -2.66 -8.31
N SER A 126 -12.37 -2.21 -8.73
CA SER A 126 -12.63 -1.84 -10.13
C SER A 126 -12.14 -0.43 -10.50
N ARG A 127 -11.69 0.38 -9.54
CA ARG A 127 -11.19 1.74 -9.81
C ARG A 127 -9.86 1.69 -10.53
N THR A 128 -9.65 2.63 -11.45
CA THR A 128 -8.38 2.78 -12.16
C THR A 128 -7.25 3.09 -11.16
N GLY A 129 -6.11 2.42 -11.33
CA GLY A 129 -4.97 2.55 -10.40
C GLY A 129 -5.15 1.82 -9.08
N VAL A 130 -6.07 0.85 -9.03
CA VAL A 130 -6.18 -0.13 -7.95
C VAL A 130 -5.72 -1.48 -8.50
N VAL A 131 -4.62 -2.00 -7.96
CA VAL A 131 -4.02 -3.29 -8.39
C VAL A 131 -4.27 -4.38 -7.35
N THR A 132 -4.74 -5.54 -7.80
CA THR A 132 -4.94 -6.71 -6.94
C THR A 132 -4.44 -7.97 -7.62
N GLY A 133 -3.91 -8.90 -6.84
CA GLY A 133 -3.50 -10.21 -7.33
C GLY A 133 -3.39 -11.20 -6.18
N ASN A 134 -3.41 -12.50 -6.47
CA ASN A 134 -3.29 -13.54 -5.43
C ASN A 134 -1.90 -13.59 -4.79
N SER A 135 -0.89 -13.06 -5.47
CA SER A 135 0.51 -13.01 -5.04
C SER A 135 1.25 -11.87 -5.78
N ILE A 136 2.53 -11.65 -5.45
CA ILE A 136 3.44 -10.80 -6.23
C ILE A 136 3.85 -11.53 -7.52
N SER A 137 2.90 -11.69 -8.44
CA SER A 137 3.14 -12.29 -9.76
C SER A 137 3.71 -11.28 -10.75
N ASP A 138 4.21 -11.76 -11.89
CA ASP A 138 4.69 -10.89 -12.98
C ASP A 138 3.60 -9.94 -13.47
N ASP A 139 2.35 -10.40 -13.55
CA ASP A 139 1.22 -9.56 -13.94
C ASP A 139 0.92 -8.47 -12.91
N PHE A 140 0.99 -8.80 -11.61
CA PHE A 140 0.84 -7.82 -10.53
C PHE A 140 1.93 -6.74 -10.63
N VAL A 141 3.20 -7.16 -10.75
CA VAL A 141 4.34 -6.25 -10.87
C VAL A 141 4.23 -5.38 -12.11
N LYS A 142 3.83 -5.97 -13.25
CA LYS A 142 3.64 -5.24 -14.51
C LYS A 142 2.53 -4.20 -14.40
N GLN A 143 1.38 -4.56 -13.81
CA GLN A 143 0.29 -3.61 -13.59
C GLN A 143 0.74 -2.46 -12.68
N LEU A 144 1.36 -2.76 -11.53
CA LEU A 144 1.87 -1.74 -10.63
C LEU A 144 2.90 -0.83 -11.31
N THR A 145 3.79 -1.38 -12.14
CA THR A 145 4.78 -0.61 -12.90
C THR A 145 4.10 0.36 -13.89
N ASN A 146 3.05 -0.09 -14.58
CA ASN A 146 2.25 0.78 -15.45
C ASN A 146 1.53 1.88 -14.66
N ASP A 147 1.00 1.55 -13.48
CA ASP A 147 0.31 2.50 -12.62
C ASP A 147 1.28 3.55 -12.05
N LEU A 148 2.48 3.13 -11.62
CA LEU A 148 3.56 4.05 -11.23
C LEU A 148 3.98 4.97 -12.39
N THR A 149 4.00 4.45 -13.62
CA THR A 149 4.26 5.23 -14.82
C THR A 149 3.13 6.25 -15.08
N THR A 150 1.89 5.94 -14.71
CA THR A 150 0.76 6.87 -14.75
C THR A 150 0.88 7.95 -13.66
N PHE A 151 1.45 7.60 -12.49
CA PHE A 151 1.78 8.46 -11.35
C PHE A 151 0.57 9.05 -10.61
N LYS A 152 -0.40 9.63 -11.32
CA LYS A 152 -1.64 10.19 -10.76
C LYS A 152 -2.87 9.73 -11.55
N PHE A 153 -3.85 9.21 -10.84
CA PHE A 153 -5.18 8.87 -11.37
C PHE A 153 -6.13 10.05 -11.16
N LEU A 154 -6.36 10.80 -12.23
CA LEU A 154 -7.09 12.08 -12.19
C LEU A 154 -8.62 11.92 -12.16
N ASP A 155 -9.14 10.72 -12.44
CA ASP A 155 -10.57 10.37 -12.33
C ASP A 155 -11.08 10.41 -10.87
N ARG A 156 -10.19 10.62 -9.90
CA ARG A 156 -10.50 10.73 -8.47
C ARG A 156 -10.78 12.16 -8.03
N PHE A 157 -10.61 13.15 -8.90
CA PHE A 157 -10.81 14.56 -8.60
C PHE A 157 -12.03 15.07 -9.36
N ALA A 158 -12.97 15.68 -8.65
CA ALA A 158 -14.13 16.30 -9.27
C ALA A 158 -13.71 17.50 -10.13
N VAL A 159 -14.48 17.75 -11.20
CA VAL A 159 -14.33 18.90 -12.09
C VAL A 159 -15.68 19.61 -12.12
N ASP A 160 -15.66 20.95 -12.17
CA ASP A 160 -16.88 21.75 -12.28
C ASP A 160 -17.65 21.43 -13.58
N GLU A 161 -18.97 21.61 -13.52
CA GLU A 161 -19.88 21.52 -14.69
C GLU A 161 -20.22 22.90 -15.26
#